data_AF-A0AAU0N6P7-F1
#
_entry.id   AF-A0AAU0N6P7-F1
#
_cell.length_a   1.000
_cell.length_b   1.000
_cell.length_c   1.000
_cell.angle_alpha   90.00
_cell.angle_beta   90.00
_cell.angle_gamma   90.00
#
_symmetry.space_group_name_H-M   'P 1'
#
loop_
_entity.id
_entity.type
_entity.pdbx_description
1 polymer ?
#
loop_
_entity_poly.entity_id
_entity_poly.type
_entity_poly.pdbx_seq_one_letter_code
_entity_poly.pdbx_strand_id
1 'polypeptide(L)'
;MIEYEIQKIEAIRNQDEYGGFRLSILCKLNNIRQVIPIDIFTGDPITPKDIEYEYQSIFGNKTFQISAYNIETILAEKIQTLYQRGIFNSRNKDFYDLYILRKFQV
;
A
#
# COMPACT_ATOMS: atom_id res chain seq x y z
N MET A 1 -8.75 -23.27 -9.02
CA MET A 1 -9.47 -22.09 -8.52
C MET A 1 -8.65 -21.51 -7.38
N ILE A 2 -8.58 -20.19 -7.22
CA ILE A 2 -7.89 -19.60 -6.06
C ILE A 2 -8.91 -19.58 -4.91
N GLU A 3 -8.57 -20.23 -3.81
CA GLU A 3 -9.33 -20.16 -2.56
C GLU A 3 -8.64 -19.17 -1.64
N TYR A 4 -9.43 -18.36 -0.93
CA TYR A 4 -8.92 -17.38 0.01
C TYR A 4 -9.60 -17.52 1.37
N GLU A 5 -8.82 -17.35 2.44
CA GLU A 5 -9.27 -17.50 3.81
C GLU A 5 -8.63 -16.40 4.68
N ILE A 6 -9.45 -15.65 5.43
CA ILE A 6 -8.93 -14.68 6.39
C ILE A 6 -8.45 -15.47 7.61
N GLN A 7 -7.13 -15.49 7.84
CA GLN A 7 -6.54 -16.21 8.96
C GLN A 7 -6.50 -15.39 10.24
N LYS A 8 -6.25 -14.08 10.11
CA LYS A 8 -6.00 -13.21 11.26
C LYS A 8 -6.34 -11.77 10.93
N ILE A 9 -6.82 -11.05 11.94
CA ILE A 9 -7.04 -9.61 11.94
C ILE A 9 -6.33 -9.04 13.16
N GLU A 10 -5.43 -8.09 12.94
CA GLU A 10 -4.65 -7.45 14.01
C GLU A 10 -4.79 -5.95 13.95
N ALA A 11 -4.99 -5.29 15.09
CA ALA A 11 -4.90 -3.85 15.17
C ALA A 11 -3.43 -3.41 14.99
N ILE A 12 -3.23 -2.38 14.17
CA ILE A 12 -1.95 -1.73 13.92
C ILE A 12 -2.10 -0.22 14.09
N ARG A 13 -0.99 0.50 14.24
CA ARG A 13 -0.98 1.97 14.40
C ARG A 13 -1.89 2.46 15.54
N ASN A 14 -1.85 1.80 16.71
CA ASN A 14 -2.66 2.15 17.88
C ASN A 14 -2.47 3.59 18.42
N GLN A 15 -1.48 4.33 17.92
CA GLN A 15 -1.18 5.71 18.30
C GLN A 15 -1.87 6.74 17.38
N ASP A 16 -2.40 6.31 16.23
CA ASP A 16 -3.09 7.17 15.27
C ASP A 16 -4.57 7.27 15.65
N GLU A 17 -5.20 8.43 15.38
CA GLU A 17 -6.59 8.75 15.77
C GLU A 17 -7.61 7.70 15.31
N TYR A 18 -7.43 7.16 14.10
CA TYR A 18 -8.32 6.16 13.51
C TYR A 18 -7.74 4.73 13.56
N GLY A 19 -6.49 4.56 14.00
CA GLY A 19 -5.78 3.29 13.98
C GLY A 19 -5.70 2.62 12.61
N GLY A 20 -5.55 1.30 12.59
CA GLY A 20 -5.60 0.48 11.38
C GLY A 20 -5.71 -1.01 11.68
N PHE A 21 -5.99 -1.80 10.65
CA PHE A 21 -6.06 -3.25 10.74
C PHE A 21 -5.14 -3.91 9.72
N ARG A 22 -4.42 -4.95 10.14
CA ARG A 22 -3.71 -5.88 9.27
C ARG A 22 -4.51 -7.16 9.14
N LEU A 23 -4.99 -7.44 7.94
CA LEU A 23 -5.59 -8.72 7.57
C LEU A 23 -4.50 -9.66 7.04
N SER A 24 -4.45 -10.89 7.54
CA SER A 24 -3.62 -11.95 6.95
C SER A 24 -4.52 -12.88 6.15
N ILE A 25 -4.42 -12.84 4.82
CA ILE A 25 -5.24 -13.64 3.92
C ILE A 25 -4.41 -14.80 3.37
N LEU A 26 -4.82 -16.03 3.63
CA LEU A 26 -4.23 -17.21 3.03
C LEU A 26 -4.85 -17.45 1.65
N CYS A 27 -4.03 -17.31 0.61
CA CYS A 27 -4.36 -17.66 -0.76
C CYS A 27 -3.84 -19.06 -1.08
N LYS A 28 -4.74 -19.95 -1.52
CA LYS A 28 -4.44 -21.33 -1.91
C LYS A 28 -4.67 -21.48 -3.41
N LEU A 29 -3.66 -21.97 -4.12
CA LEU A 29 -3.76 -22.35 -5.52
C LEU A 29 -3.05 -23.69 -5.73
N ASN A 30 -3.82 -24.77 -5.88
CA ASN A 30 -3.31 -26.14 -5.91
C ASN A 30 -2.46 -26.42 -4.65
N ASN A 31 -1.17 -26.75 -4.83
CA ASN A 31 -0.23 -26.97 -3.73
C ASN A 31 0.44 -25.67 -3.22
N ILE A 32 0.22 -24.53 -3.88
CA ILE A 32 0.79 -23.24 -3.49
C ILE A 32 -0.08 -22.64 -2.38
N ARG A 33 0.57 -22.22 -1.29
CA ARG A 33 -0.04 -21.55 -0.16
C ARG A 33 0.77 -20.30 0.16
N GLN A 34 0.16 -19.13 -0.01
CA GLN A 34 0.80 -17.84 0.25
C GLN A 34 -0.09 -17.02 1.17
N VAL A 35 0.48 -16.52 2.27
CA VAL A 35 -0.19 -15.54 3.13
C VAL A 35 0.11 -14.15 2.60
N ILE A 36 -0.93 -13.36 2.34
CA ILE A 36 -0.85 -11.98 1.87
C ILE A 36 -1.33 -11.07 3.00
N PRO A 37 -0.47 -10.22 3.58
CA PRO A 37 -0.89 -9.20 4.51
C PRO A 37 -1.53 -8.03 3.74
N ILE A 38 -2.70 -7.57 4.18
CA ILE A 38 -3.36 -6.37 3.69
C ILE A 38 -3.54 -5.42 4.86
N ASP A 39 -2.99 -4.23 4.76
CA ASP A 39 -3.16 -3.18 5.75
C ASP A 39 -4.30 -2.25 5.33
N ILE A 40 -5.20 -1.96 6.27
CA ILE A 40 -6.37 -1.11 6.08
C ILE A 40 -6.29 0.03 7.09
N PHE A 41 -6.38 1.25 6.58
CA PHE A 41 -6.34 2.49 7.35
C PHE A 41 -7.45 3.43 6.85
N THR A 42 -7.88 4.36 7.69
CA THR A 42 -8.84 5.40 7.32
C THR A 42 -8.41 6.75 7.88
N GLY A 43 -8.88 7.83 7.26
CA GLY A 43 -8.66 9.20 7.75
C GLY A 43 -7.42 9.90 7.16
N ASP A 44 -6.64 9.21 6.32
CA ASP A 44 -5.51 9.83 5.62
C ASP A 44 -6.02 10.81 4.53
N PRO A 45 -5.65 12.10 4.59
CA PRO A 45 -6.11 13.09 3.61
C PRO A 45 -5.40 12.91 2.26
N ILE A 46 -6.17 12.89 1.17
CA ILE A 46 -5.65 12.80 -0.20
C ILE A 46 -5.81 14.18 -0.85
N THR A 47 -4.71 14.77 -1.34
CA THR A 47 -4.71 16.14 -1.89
C THR A 47 -3.96 16.21 -3.23
N PRO A 48 -4.53 16.79 -4.30
CA PRO A 48 -5.88 17.37 -4.38
C PRO A 48 -7.02 16.34 -4.51
N LYS A 49 -6.76 15.15 -5.04
CA LYS A 49 -7.72 14.03 -5.15
C LYS A 49 -7.01 12.73 -5.49
N ASP A 50 -7.70 11.61 -5.33
CA ASP A 50 -7.24 10.31 -5.82
C ASP A 50 -7.23 10.23 -7.35
N ILE A 51 -6.45 9.28 -7.87
CA ILE A 51 -6.35 8.97 -9.30
C ILE A 51 -6.92 7.57 -9.51
N GLU A 52 -7.80 7.42 -10.49
CA GLU A 52 -8.27 6.11 -10.94
C GLU A 52 -7.31 5.54 -11.98
N TYR A 53 -6.85 4.31 -11.74
CA TYR A 53 -6.06 3.52 -12.67
C TYR A 53 -6.85 2.31 -13.16
N GLU A 54 -6.83 2.09 -14.47
CA GLU A 54 -7.29 0.84 -15.02
C GLU A 54 -6.16 -0.19 -14.95
N TYR A 55 -6.37 -1.24 -14.15
CA TYR A 55 -5.47 -2.37 -14.07
C TYR A 55 -6.00 -3.54 -14.87
N GLN A 56 -5.25 -3.96 -15.89
CA GLN A 56 -5.54 -5.17 -16.62
C GLN A 56 -5.04 -6.40 -15.85
N SER A 57 -5.95 -7.34 -15.59
CA SER A 57 -5.64 -8.59 -14.92
C SER A 57 -4.56 -9.37 -15.68
N ILE A 58 -3.60 -9.92 -14.95
CA ILE A 58 -2.65 -10.91 -15.50
C ILE A 58 -3.39 -12.23 -15.76
N PHE A 59 -4.49 -12.49 -15.03
CA PHE A 59 -5.32 -13.67 -15.18
C PHE A 59 -6.57 -13.32 -16.00
N GLY A 60 -6.53 -13.65 -17.29
CA GLY A 60 -7.64 -13.43 -18.23
C GLY A 60 -7.85 -11.97 -18.65
N ASN A 61 -8.94 -11.69 -19.37
CA ASN A 61 -9.18 -10.37 -20.00
C ASN A 61 -10.07 -9.45 -19.15
N LYS A 62 -9.92 -9.47 -17.82
CA LYS A 62 -10.68 -8.58 -16.94
C LYS A 62 -9.87 -7.31 -16.64
N THR A 63 -10.55 -6.17 -16.58
CA THR A 63 -9.98 -4.91 -16.09
C THR A 63 -10.59 -4.55 -14.74
N PHE A 64 -9.82 -3.85 -13.92
CA PHE A 64 -10.21 -3.36 -12.60
C PHE A 64 -9.93 -1.86 -12.52
N GLN A 65 -10.88 -1.09 -12.01
CA GLN A 65 -10.65 0.30 -11.65
C GLN A 65 -10.10 0.35 -10.23
N ILE A 66 -8.93 0.96 -10.06
CA ILE A 66 -8.23 1.07 -8.78
C ILE A 66 -8.00 2.54 -8.47
N SER A 67 -8.64 3.05 -7.41
CA SER A 67 -8.27 4.34 -6.82
C SER A 67 -6.92 4.23 -6.13
N ALA A 68 -6.00 5.12 -6.48
CA ALA A 68 -4.69 5.23 -5.86
C ALA A 68 -4.36 6.68 -5.50
N TYR A 69 -3.43 6.85 -4.58
CA TYR A 69 -2.93 8.17 -4.24
C TYR A 69 -2.24 8.82 -5.42
N ASN A 70 -2.51 10.12 -5.59
CA ASN A 70 -1.77 10.96 -6.50
C ASN A 70 -0.32 11.15 -6.01
N ILE A 71 0.58 11.52 -6.93
CA ILE A 71 1.99 11.61 -6.59
C ILE A 71 2.25 12.65 -5.50
N GLU A 72 1.51 13.76 -5.47
CA GLU A 72 1.71 14.83 -4.50
C GLU A 72 1.50 14.32 -3.07
N THR A 73 0.45 13.50 -2.84
CA THR A 73 0.20 12.85 -1.55
C THR A 73 1.32 11.85 -1.22
N ILE A 74 1.72 11.01 -2.18
CA ILE A 74 2.80 10.01 -1.99
C ILE A 74 4.13 10.69 -1.60
N LEU A 75 4.49 11.77 -2.30
CA LEU A 75 5.71 12.54 -2.02
C LEU A 75 5.65 13.19 -0.65
N ALA A 76 4.51 13.82 -0.31
CA ALA A 76 4.33 14.47 0.99
C ALA A 76 4.51 13.48 2.15
N GLU A 77 3.86 12.31 2.10
CA GLU A 77 3.97 11.27 3.13
C GLU A 77 5.39 10.73 3.26
N LYS A 78 6.05 10.43 2.13
CA LYS A 78 7.43 9.92 2.14
C LYS A 78 8.39 10.95 2.72
N ILE A 79 8.29 12.21 2.32
CA ILE A 79 9.14 13.30 2.84
C ILE A 79 8.90 13.51 4.34
N GLN A 80 7.64 13.54 4.78
CA GLN A 80 7.29 13.64 6.20
C GLN A 80 7.89 12.48 7.00
N THR A 81 7.77 11.25 6.52
CA THR A 81 8.31 10.06 7.19
C THR A 81 9.84 10.13 7.32
N LEU A 82 10.53 10.57 6.26
CA LEU A 82 11.98 10.77 6.31
C LEU A 82 12.37 11.82 7.35
N TYR A 83 11.66 12.96 7.38
CA TYR A 83 11.93 14.04 8.32
C TYR A 83 11.67 13.61 9.77
N GLN A 84 10.56 12.94 10.04
CA GLN A 84 10.20 12.46 11.38
C GLN A 84 11.18 11.42 11.93
N ARG A 85 11.76 10.56 11.08
CA ARG A 85 12.64 9.46 11.51
C ARG A 85 14.13 9.82 11.51
N GLY A 86 14.54 10.84 10.76
CA GLY A 86 15.90 11.36 10.77
C GLY A 86 16.98 10.27 10.56
N ILE A 87 17.99 10.27 11.43
CA ILE A 87 19.21 9.43 11.32
C ILE A 87 18.95 7.95 11.67
N PHE A 88 17.81 7.60 12.29
CA PHE A 88 17.45 6.23 12.64
C PHE A 88 16.67 5.49 11.54
N ASN A 89 16.73 6.00 10.30
CA ASN A 89 15.95 5.46 9.22
C ASN A 89 16.51 4.12 8.70
N SER A 90 15.87 3.01 9.03
CA SER A 90 16.15 1.67 8.48
C SER A 90 15.45 1.40 7.14
N ARG A 91 14.64 2.34 6.63
CA ARG A 91 13.90 2.23 5.37
C ARG A 91 14.64 2.95 4.24
N ASN A 92 15.84 2.48 3.89
CA ASN A 92 16.58 2.95 2.71
C ASN A 92 15.75 2.89 1.41
N LYS A 93 14.75 2.00 1.37
CA LYS A 93 13.78 1.90 0.28
C LYS A 93 13.00 3.19 0.04
N ASP A 94 12.66 3.97 1.08
CA ASP A 94 11.90 5.20 0.90
C ASP A 94 12.68 6.26 0.11
N PHE A 95 14.00 6.32 0.28
CA PHE A 95 14.88 7.17 -0.56
C PHE A 95 14.90 6.70 -2.02
N TYR A 96 14.95 5.38 -2.25
CA TYR A 96 14.91 4.82 -3.60
C TYR A 96 13.56 5.09 -4.28
N ASP A 97 12.45 4.93 -3.55
CA ASP A 97 11.12 5.22 -4.06
C ASP A 97 11.01 6.70 -4.49
N LEU A 98 11.52 7.65 -3.68
CA LEU A 98 11.56 9.07 -4.07
C LEU A 98 12.42 9.32 -5.31
N TYR A 99 13.57 8.66 -5.43
CA TYR A 99 14.44 8.77 -6.61
C TYR A 99 13.73 8.27 -7.87
N ILE A 100 13.05 7.13 -7.79
CA ILE A 100 12.28 6.55 -8.89
C ILE A 100 11.10 7.43 -9.25
N LEU A 101 10.32 7.89 -8.27
CA LEU A 101 9.20 8.81 -8.51
C LEU A 101 9.66 10.09 -9.23
N ARG A 102 10.82 10.64 -8.85
CA ARG A 102 11.43 11.78 -9.56
C ARG A 102 11.86 11.42 -10.99
N LYS A 103 12.40 10.22 -11.22
CA LYS A 103 12.96 9.82 -12.52
C LYS A 103 11.90 9.46 -13.56
N PHE A 104 10.75 8.93 -13.14
CA PHE A 104 9.71 8.44 -14.05
C PHE A 104 8.54 9.43 -14.24
N GLN A 105 8.57 10.60 -13.60
CA GLN A 105 7.54 11.64 -13.73
C GLN A 105 8.07 13.03 -14.15
N VAL A 106 9.34 13.11 -14.58
CA VAL A 106 9.89 14.31 -15.24
C VAL A 106 10.31 13.94 -16.66
#